data_AF-A0A1R1M8Z3-F1
#
_entry.id   AF-A0A1R1M8Z3-F1
#
_cell.length_a   1.000
_cell.length_b   1.000
_cell.length_c   1.000
_cell.angle_alpha   90.00
_cell.angle_beta   90.00
_cell.angle_gamma   90.00
#
_symmetry.space_group_name_H-M   'P 1'
#
loop_
_entity.id
_entity.type
_entity.pdbx_description
1 polymer ?
#
loop_
_entity_poly.entity_id
_entity_poly.type
_entity_poly.pdbx_seq_one_letter_code
_entity_poly.pdbx_strand_id
1 'polypeptide(L)'
;MIMQLSSRWIRWFGRLSLVIAIVAALSTLLGMYPQEKSLDGYLFALGLMALVSGALIVAAQLKDKSDPLAEKVVPSSFVAYLLFIVMTIHWLSN
;
A
#
# COMPACT_ATOMS: atom_id res chain seq x y z
N MET A 1 -13.48 3.51 -21.57
CA MET A 1 -13.24 2.08 -21.29
C MET A 1 -12.27 1.99 -20.11
N ILE A 2 -12.80 2.02 -18.88
CA ILE A 2 -11.97 2.00 -17.67
C ILE A 2 -11.43 0.58 -17.53
N MET A 3 -10.10 0.48 -17.53
CA MET A 3 -9.31 -0.73 -17.46
C MET A 3 -9.86 -1.70 -16.40
N GLN A 4 -10.46 -2.82 -16.83
CA GLN A 4 -10.89 -3.90 -15.93
C GLN A 4 -9.64 -4.57 -15.34
N LEU A 5 -9.02 -3.94 -14.35
CA LEU A 5 -7.96 -4.54 -13.54
C LEU A 5 -8.51 -5.81 -12.92
N SER A 6 -8.01 -6.98 -13.35
CA SER A 6 -8.48 -8.26 -12.80
C SER A 6 -8.26 -8.27 -11.28
N SER A 7 -9.22 -8.82 -10.53
CA SER A 7 -9.13 -8.96 -9.07
C SER A 7 -7.86 -9.69 -8.62
N ARG A 8 -7.36 -10.62 -9.47
CA ARG A 8 -6.07 -11.30 -9.25
C ARG A 8 -4.89 -10.33 -9.19
N TRP A 9 -4.85 -9.31 -10.05
CA TRP A 9 -3.78 -8.31 -10.08
C TRP A 9 -3.81 -7.42 -8.83
N ILE A 10 -5.00 -6.95 -8.44
CA ILE A 10 -5.17 -6.13 -7.24
C ILE A 10 -4.74 -6.90 -5.99
N ARG A 11 -5.11 -8.18 -5.90
CA ARG A 11 -4.72 -9.07 -4.79
C ARG A 11 -3.22 -9.36 -4.78
N TRP A 12 -2.62 -9.62 -5.94
CA TRP A 12 -1.18 -9.84 -6.07
C TRP A 12 -0.38 -8.61 -5.64
N PHE A 13 -0.81 -7.44 -6.09
CA PHE A 13 -0.17 -6.17 -5.77
C PHE A 13 -0.27 -5.86 -4.27
N GLY A 14 -1.46 -5.99 -3.67
CA GLY A 14 -1.63 -5.80 -2.23
C GLY A 14 -0.84 -6.78 -1.36
N ARG A 15 -0.59 -8.01 -1.84
CA ARG A 15 0.28 -8.98 -1.15
C ARG A 15 1.75 -8.61 -1.26
N LEU A 16 2.22 -8.22 -2.45
CA LEU A 16 3.59 -7.76 -2.66
C LEU A 16 3.92 -6.55 -1.79
N SER A 17 3.02 -5.56 -1.74
CA SER A 17 3.22 -4.36 -0.93
C SER A 17 3.25 -4.68 0.57
N LEU A 18 2.44 -5.62 1.03
CA LEU A 18 2.47 -6.11 2.41
C LEU A 18 3.82 -6.78 2.74
N VAL A 19 4.34 -7.62 1.84
CA VAL A 19 5.65 -8.26 2.02
C VAL A 19 6.77 -7.22 2.11
N ILE A 20 6.75 -6.20 1.24
CA ILE A 20 7.73 -5.10 1.28
C ILE A 20 7.64 -4.34 2.61
N ALA A 21 6.43 -4.05 3.09
CA ALA A 21 6.22 -3.39 4.39
C ALA A 21 6.74 -4.24 5.55
N ILE A 22 6.53 -5.55 5.54
CA ILE A 22 7.05 -6.47 6.57
C ILE A 22 8.57 -6.51 6.55
N VAL A 23 9.19 -6.68 5.37
CA VAL A 23 10.65 -6.71 5.22
C VAL A 23 11.26 -5.42 5.73
N ALA A 24 10.68 -4.28 5.36
CA ALA A 24 11.17 -2.99 5.79
C ALA A 24 10.98 -2.75 7.29
N ALA A 25 9.87 -3.21 7.90
CA ALA A 25 9.67 -3.16 9.35
C ALA A 25 10.68 -4.04 10.12
N LEU A 26 11.00 -5.23 9.58
CA LEU A 26 12.04 -6.10 10.14
C LEU A 26 13.43 -5.48 10.03
N SER A 27 13.75 -4.84 8.91
CA SER A 27 15.00 -4.07 8.76
C SER A 27 15.11 -2.98 9.83
N THR A 28 14.02 -2.28 10.16
CA THR A 28 14.00 -1.29 11.25
C THR A 28 14.33 -1.91 12.60
N LEU A 29 13.77 -3.09 12.93
CA LEU A 29 14.04 -3.80 14.18
C LEU A 29 15.49 -4.28 14.28
N LEU A 30 16.14 -4.51 13.15
CA LEU A 30 17.56 -4.84 13.05
C LEU A 30 18.47 -3.60 13.04
N GLY A 31 17.91 -2.40 13.22
CA GLY A 31 18.66 -1.14 13.23
C GLY A 31 19.08 -0.63 11.84
N MET A 32 18.55 -1.24 10.78
CA MET A 32 18.79 -0.82 9.39
C MET A 32 17.67 0.13 8.95
N TYR A 33 17.87 1.43 9.16
CA TYR A 33 16.99 2.50 8.68
C TYR A 33 17.75 3.47 7.77
N PRO A 34 17.06 4.21 6.89
CA PRO A 34 17.71 5.15 5.99
C PRO A 34 18.53 6.17 6.79
N GLN A 35 19.82 6.27 6.50
CA GLN A 35 20.65 7.34 7.07
C GLN A 35 20.02 8.68 6.69
N GLU A 36 20.01 9.62 7.64
CA GLU A 36 19.41 10.97 7.53
C GLU A 36 17.89 11.10 7.72
N LYS A 37 17.14 10.00 7.94
CA LYS A 37 15.69 10.07 8.23
C LYS A 37 15.36 9.69 9.68
N SER A 38 14.29 10.30 10.24
CA SER A 38 13.82 9.96 11.58
C SER A 38 13.17 8.57 11.62
N LEU A 39 13.47 7.80 12.68
CA LEU A 39 12.89 6.48 12.92
C LEU A 39 11.35 6.53 12.90
N ASP A 40 10.77 7.56 13.52
CA ASP A 40 9.32 7.76 13.60
C ASP A 40 8.70 7.97 12.21
N GLY A 41 9.35 8.74 11.34
CA GLY A 41 8.88 8.96 9.97
C GLY A 41 8.92 7.68 9.13
N TYR A 42 9.94 6.87 9.33
CA TYR A 42 10.08 5.57 8.66
C TYR A 42 9.00 4.58 9.12
N LEU A 43 8.78 4.44 10.43
CA LEU A 43 7.73 3.59 10.99
C LEU A 43 6.32 4.05 10.56
N PHE A 44 6.09 5.36 10.49
CA PHE A 44 4.83 5.92 10.00
C PHE A 44 4.58 5.57 8.53
N ALA A 45 5.59 5.70 7.67
CA ALA A 45 5.51 5.32 6.26
C ALA A 45 5.20 3.81 6.09
N LEU A 46 5.82 2.95 6.90
CA LEU A 46 5.54 1.51 6.90
C LEU A 46 4.12 1.18 7.36
N GLY A 47 3.63 1.84 8.41
CA GLY A 47 2.26 1.69 8.88
C GLY A 47 1.22 2.09 7.81
N LEU A 48 1.45 3.22 7.13
CA LEU A 48 0.62 3.65 6.00
C LEU A 48 0.65 2.66 4.84
N MET A 49 1.84 2.13 4.49
CA MET A 49 1.97 1.12 3.44
C MET A 49 1.17 -0.14 3.77
N ALA A 50 1.22 -0.60 5.02
CA ALA A 50 0.45 -1.76 5.49
C ALA A 50 -1.07 -1.52 5.42
N LEU A 51 -1.55 -0.34 5.87
CA LEU A 51 -2.96 0.04 5.80
C LEU A 51 -3.49 0.07 4.36
N VAL A 52 -2.74 0.71 3.47
CA VAL A 52 -3.10 0.82 2.05
C VAL A 52 -3.08 -0.57 1.37
N SER A 53 -2.11 -1.43 1.73
CA SER A 53 -2.06 -2.82 1.26
C SER A 53 -3.27 -3.62 1.69
N GLY A 54 -3.69 -3.48 2.96
CA GLY A 54 -4.89 -4.10 3.50
C GLY A 54 -6.15 -3.65 2.76
N ALA A 55 -6.28 -2.34 2.50
CA ALA A 55 -7.40 -1.78 1.75
C ALA A 55 -7.49 -2.36 0.33
N LEU A 56 -6.38 -2.52 -0.39
CA LEU A 56 -6.36 -3.15 -1.71
C LEU A 56 -6.76 -4.63 -1.68
N ILE A 57 -6.34 -5.37 -0.65
CA ILE A 57 -6.73 -6.78 -0.49
C ILE A 57 -8.23 -6.89 -0.26
N VAL A 58 -8.80 -6.04 0.61
CA VAL A 58 -10.25 -5.99 0.86
C VAL A 58 -11.01 -5.56 -0.40
N ALA A 59 -10.51 -4.57 -1.14
CA ALA A 59 -11.08 -4.14 -2.41
C ALA A 59 -11.11 -5.28 -3.44
N ALA A 60 -10.04 -6.08 -3.52
CA ALA A 60 -9.99 -7.25 -4.39
C ALA A 60 -11.02 -8.31 -3.97
N GLN A 61 -11.16 -8.56 -2.67
CA GLN A 61 -12.17 -9.51 -2.14
C GLN A 61 -13.60 -9.06 -2.42
N LEU A 62 -13.91 -7.77 -2.26
CA LEU A 62 -15.23 -7.20 -2.59
C LEU A 62 -15.52 -7.34 -4.08
N LYS A 63 -14.52 -7.11 -4.94
CA LYS A 63 -14.64 -7.29 -6.38
C LYS A 63 -14.89 -8.75 -6.78
N ASP A 64 -14.24 -9.71 -6.12
CA ASP A 64 -14.46 -11.15 -6.37
C ASP A 64 -15.85 -11.64 -5.93
N LYS A 65 -16.47 -10.95 -4.96
CA LYS A 65 -17.84 -11.23 -4.51
C LYS A 65 -18.91 -10.52 -5.34
N SER A 66 -18.53 -9.78 -6.39
CA SER A 66 -19.43 -8.94 -7.17
C SER A 66 -20.23 -7.93 -6.33
N ASP A 67 -19.62 -7.45 -5.24
CA ASP A 67 -20.27 -6.50 -4.34
C ASP A 67 -20.33 -5.11 -4.99
N PRO A 68 -21.49 -4.43 -5.02
CA PRO A 68 -21.61 -3.07 -5.57
C PRO A 68 -20.70 -2.04 -4.88
N LEU A 69 -20.23 -2.31 -3.67
CA LEU A 69 -19.21 -1.50 -2.99
C LEU A 69 -17.86 -1.53 -3.72
N ALA A 70 -17.54 -2.59 -4.46
CA ALA A 70 -16.25 -2.73 -5.15
C ALA A 70 -16.02 -1.63 -6.18
N GLU A 71 -17.07 -1.12 -6.84
CA GLU A 71 -16.98 -0.05 -7.83
C GLU A 71 -16.51 1.29 -7.24
N LYS A 72 -16.73 1.50 -5.93
CA LYS A 72 -16.29 2.70 -5.21
C LYS A 72 -14.97 2.47 -4.48
N VAL A 73 -14.79 1.28 -3.91
CA VAL A 73 -13.64 0.95 -3.07
C VAL A 73 -12.37 0.73 -3.89
N VAL A 74 -12.46 0.13 -5.09
CA VAL A 74 -11.29 -0.10 -5.95
C VAL A 74 -10.64 1.21 -6.42
N PRO A 75 -11.36 2.18 -7.02
CA PRO A 75 -10.74 3.42 -7.47
C PRO A 75 -10.24 4.28 -6.29
N SER A 76 -10.95 4.34 -5.17
CA SER A 76 -10.50 5.07 -3.98
C SER A 76 -9.23 4.46 -3.36
N SER A 77 -9.14 3.13 -3.29
CA SER A 77 -7.93 2.43 -2.84
C SER A 77 -6.74 2.69 -3.77
N PHE A 78 -6.98 2.77 -5.08
CA PHE A 78 -5.94 3.09 -6.05
C PHE A 78 -5.43 4.53 -5.91
N VAL A 79 -6.34 5.50 -5.74
CA VAL A 79 -5.99 6.91 -5.50
C VAL A 79 -5.22 7.07 -4.18
N ALA A 80 -5.66 6.40 -3.11
CA ALA A 80 -4.95 6.40 -1.83
C ALA A 80 -3.53 5.82 -1.97
N TYR A 81 -3.36 4.76 -2.77
CA TYR A 81 -2.04 4.20 -3.07
C TYR A 81 -1.13 5.20 -3.81
N LEU A 82 -1.69 5.92 -4.77
CA LEU A 82 -0.96 6.88 -5.59
C LEU A 82 -0.52 8.08 -4.75
N LEU A 83 -1.40 8.59 -3.89
CA LEU A 83 -1.08 9.61 -2.88
C LEU A 83 0.02 9.14 -1.93
N PHE A 84 -0.07 7.90 -1.45
CA PHE A 84 0.96 7.32 -0.58
C PHE A 84 2.33 7.27 -1.25
N ILE A 85 2.41 6.83 -2.52
CA ILE A 85 3.66 6.83 -3.29
C ILE A 85 4.21 8.25 -3.40
N VAL A 86 3.37 9.23 -3.76
CA VAL A 86 3.80 10.63 -3.92
C VAL A 86 4.33 11.20 -2.60
N MET A 87 3.63 10.99 -1.48
CA MET A 87 4.09 11.46 -0.17
C MET A 87 5.38 10.78 0.27
N THR A 88 5.52 9.47 0.02
CA THR A 88 6.74 8.72 0.35
C THR A 88 7.93 9.21 -0.47
N ILE A 89 7.76 9.43 -1.78
CA ILE A 89 8.81 10.00 -2.63
C ILE A 89 9.18 11.41 -2.18
N HIS A 90 8.20 12.26 -1.90
CA HIS A 90 8.45 13.62 -1.42
C HIS A 90 9.24 13.62 -0.10
N TRP A 91 8.90 12.73 0.82
CA TRP A 91 9.61 12.57 2.09
C TRP A 91 11.02 11.95 1.92
N LEU A 92 11.22 11.05 0.96
CA LEU A 92 12.56 10.52 0.67
C LEU A 92 13.46 11.60 0.05
N SER A 93 12.92 12.46 -0.81
CA SER A 93 13.65 13.52 -1.50
C SER A 93 14.00 14.75 -0.64
N ASN A 94 13.25 14.99 0.44
CA ASN A 94 13.47 16.07 1.42
C ASN A 94 14.04 15.52 2.71
#